data_AF-A0A3D3PMW3-F1
#
_entry.id   AF-A0A3D3PMW3-F1
#
_cell.length_a   1.000
_cell.length_b   1.000
_cell.length_c   1.000
_cell.angle_alpha   90.00
_cell.angle_beta   90.00
_cell.angle_gamma   90.00
#
_symmetry.space_group_name_H-M   'P 1'
#
loop_
_entity.id
_entity.type
_entity.pdbx_description
1 polymer ?
#
loop_
_entity_poly.entity_id
_entity_poly.type
_entity_poly.pdbx_seq_one_letter_code
_entity_poly.pdbx_strand_id
1 'polypeptide(L)' 'TGLYELLTVSSPFSKMIKAETDIHALKAQSVKDGMKPLRVAGALKIIEGVTTADEVLKVTAGLN' A
#
# COMPACT_ATOMS: atom_id res chain seq x y z
N THR A 1 7.04 -11.40 11.28
CA THR A 1 7.14 -11.11 9.84
C THR A 1 6.68 -9.67 9.60
N GLY A 2 7.27 -8.95 8.63
CA GLY A 2 6.90 -7.56 8.34
C GLY A 2 5.79 -7.48 7.28
N LEU A 3 5.00 -6.42 7.33
CA LEU A 3 4.15 -5.99 6.21
C LEU A 3 4.89 -4.90 5.43
N TYR A 4 4.84 -4.98 4.11
CA TYR A 4 5.54 -4.06 3.23
C TYR A 4 4.59 -3.51 2.17
N GLU A 5 4.74 -2.23 1.87
CA GLU A 5 4.06 -1.54 0.77
C GLU A 5 5.17 -1.00 -0.13
N LEU A 6 5.30 -1.62 -1.31
CA LEU A 6 6.40 -1.33 -2.24
C LEU A 6 5.88 -0.48 -3.40
N LEU A 7 6.27 0.79 -3.40
CA LEU A 7 5.95 1.72 -4.47
C LEU A 7 7.03 1.65 -5.56
N THR A 8 6.61 1.41 -6.80
CA THR A 8 7.50 1.42 -7.96
C THR A 8 7.36 2.74 -8.69
N VAL A 9 8.47 3.44 -8.95
CA VAL A 9 8.48 4.63 -9.79
C VAL A 9 8.47 4.20 -11.26
N SER A 10 7.29 3.83 -11.74
CA SER A 10 7.06 3.53 -13.15
C SER A 10 7.16 4.80 -14.01
N SER A 11 7.24 4.64 -15.34
CA SER A 11 7.18 5.80 -16.25
C SER A 11 5.88 6.60 -16.10
N PRO A 12 4.67 5.98 -16.03
CA PRO A 12 3.44 6.69 -15.69
C PRO A 12 3.49 7.42 -14.34
N PHE A 13 3.97 6.76 -13.28
CA PHE A 13 4.05 7.34 -11.94
C PHE A 13 4.98 8.54 -11.89
N SER A 14 6.16 8.44 -12.49
CA SER A 14 7.17 9.51 -12.54
C SER A 14 6.61 10.81 -13.13
N LYS A 15 5.76 10.72 -14.17
CA LYS A 15 5.10 11.89 -14.79
C LYS A 15 4.10 12.61 -13.87
N MET A 16 3.62 11.93 -12.82
CA MET A 16 2.70 12.49 -11.83
C MET A 16 3.43 13.18 -10.66
N ILE A 17 4.74 12.97 -10.50
CA ILE A 17 5.56 13.62 -9.49
C ILE A 17 5.79 15.07 -9.92
N LYS A 18 5.15 16.01 -9.22
CA LYS A 18 5.19 17.45 -9.47
C LYS A 18 5.24 18.20 -8.14
N ALA A 19 5.55 19.50 -8.19
CA ALA A 19 5.56 20.37 -6.99
C ALA A 19 4.21 20.37 -6.26
N GLU A 20 3.12 20.42 -7.02
CA GLU A 20 1.75 20.25 -6.55
C GLU A 20 1.15 19.04 -7.24
N THR A 21 0.68 18.07 -6.46
CA THR A 21 0.10 16.84 -6.98
C THR A 21 -0.95 16.30 -6.03
N ASP A 22 -1.92 15.58 -6.57
CA ASP A 22 -2.92 14.89 -5.78
C ASP A 22 -2.34 13.56 -5.25
N ILE A 23 -2.16 13.50 -3.93
CA ILE A 23 -1.61 12.32 -3.26
C ILE A 23 -2.53 11.10 -3.41
N HIS A 24 -3.84 11.28 -3.51
CA HIS A 24 -4.79 10.18 -3.74
C HIS A 24 -4.66 9.64 -5.15
N ALA A 25 -4.43 10.51 -6.14
CA ALA A 25 -4.15 10.10 -7.51
C ALA A 25 -2.82 9.33 -7.61
N LEU A 26 -1.76 9.78 -6.93
CA LEU A 26 -0.49 9.04 -6.84
C LEU A 26 -0.68 7.66 -6.22
N LYS A 27 -1.40 7.58 -5.09
CA LYS A 27 -1.71 6.30 -4.44
C LYS A 27 -2.47 5.38 -5.39
N ALA A 28 -3.50 5.88 -6.07
CA ALA A 28 -4.25 5.10 -7.04
C ALA A 28 -3.37 4.61 -8.20
N GLN A 29 -2.46 5.43 -8.71
CA GLN A 29 -1.52 5.01 -9.76
C GLN A 29 -0.55 3.94 -9.25
N SER A 30 -0.01 4.09 -8.04
CA SER A 30 0.90 3.08 -7.48
C SER A 30 0.23 1.71 -7.32
N VAL A 31 -1.06 1.68 -6.94
CA VAL A 31 -1.85 0.43 -6.89
C VAL A 31 -2.02 -0.17 -8.29
N LYS A 32 -2.30 0.66 -9.31
CA LYS A 32 -2.34 0.21 -10.72
C LYS A 32 -1.00 -0.36 -11.19
N ASP A 33 0.10 0.19 -10.69
CA ASP A 33 1.47 -0.27 -10.96
C ASP A 33 1.87 -1.51 -10.14
N GLY A 34 0.94 -2.07 -9.35
CA GLY A 34 1.11 -3.33 -8.63
C GLY A 34 1.49 -3.19 -7.15
N MET A 35 1.54 -1.96 -6.61
CA MET A 35 1.70 -1.75 -5.17
C MET A 35 0.53 -2.38 -4.42
N LYS A 36 0.84 -3.18 -3.39
CA LYS A 36 -0.16 -3.71 -2.46
C LYS A 36 -0.19 -2.85 -1.20
N PRO A 37 -1.31 -2.19 -0.88
CA PRO A 37 -1.43 -1.44 0.36
C PRO A 37 -1.22 -2.33 1.59
N LEU A 38 -0.69 -1.78 2.68
CA LEU A 38 -0.38 -2.57 3.89
C LEU A 38 -1.57 -3.39 4.41
N ARG A 39 -2.79 -2.85 4.38
CA ARG A 39 -4.00 -3.58 4.78
C ARG A 39 -4.30 -4.78 3.89
N VAL A 40 -4.05 -4.66 2.58
CA VAL A 40 -4.20 -5.76 1.63
C VAL A 40 -3.11 -6.81 1.86
N ALA A 41 -1.86 -6.38 2.06
CA ALA A 41 -0.76 -7.29 2.40
C ALA A 41 -1.02 -8.05 3.72
N GLY A 42 -1.56 -7.36 4.73
CA GLY A 42 -1.98 -7.96 6.00
C GLY A 42 -3.12 -8.96 5.83
N ALA A 43 -4.14 -8.63 5.02
CA ALA A 43 -5.23 -9.55 4.73
C ALA A 43 -4.75 -10.87 4.11
N LEU A 44 -3.77 -10.83 3.21
CA LEU A 44 -3.16 -12.04 2.65
C LEU A 44 -2.47 -12.88 3.73
N LYS A 45 -1.78 -12.26 4.69
CA LYS A 45 -1.14 -12.95 5.81
C LYS A 45 -2.14 -13.59 6.77
N ILE A 46 -3.33 -13.01 6.92
CA ILE A 46 -4.43 -13.61 7.68
C ILE A 46 -4.93 -14.87 6.98
N ILE A 47 -5.16 -14.81 5.66
CA ILE A 47 -5.60 -15.96 4.86
C ILE A 47 -4.57 -17.09 4.91
N GLU A 48 -3.28 -16.77 4.91
CA GLU A 48 -2.17 -17.72 5.07
C GLU A 48 -2.04 -18.29 6.50
N GLY A 49 -2.80 -17.79 7.49
CA GLY A 49 -2.74 -18.24 8.88
C GLY A 49 -1.49 -17.76 9.65
N VAL A 50 -0.83 -16.69 9.17
CA VAL A 50 0.44 -16.20 9.73
C VAL A 50 0.25 -15.05 10.74
N THR A 51 -0.92 -14.39 10.73
CA THR A 51 -1.26 -13.28 11.63
C THR A 51 -2.78 -13.18 11.82
N THR A 52 -3.22 -12.30 12.70
CA THR A 52 -4.64 -12.04 12.99
C THR A 52 -5.13 -10.70 12.45
N ALA A 53 -6.45 -10.55 12.33
CA ALA A 53 -7.07 -9.27 11.96
C ALA A 53 -6.70 -8.14 12.92
N ASP A 54 -6.71 -8.41 14.23
CA ASP A 54 -6.38 -7.42 15.27
C ASP A 54 -4.94 -6.93 15.16
N GLU A 55 -3.98 -7.83 14.92
CA GLU A 55 -2.59 -7.46 14.69
C GLU A 55 -2.43 -6.57 13.46
N VAL A 56 -3.07 -6.93 12.34
CA VAL A 56 -3.03 -6.15 11.10
C VAL A 56 -3.64 -4.77 11.29
N LEU A 57 -4.80 -4.67 11.96
CA LEU A 57 -5.45 -3.40 12.24
C LEU A 57 -4.59 -2.52 13.15
N LYS A 58 -3.99 -3.10 14.20
CA LYS A 58 -3.10 -2.38 15.12
C LYS A 58 -1.92 -1.74 14.41
N VAL A 59 -1.31 -2.44 13.45
CA VAL A 59 -0.12 -1.93 12.72
C VAL A 59 -0.45 -1.07 11.50
N THR A 60 -1.73 -1.00 11.10
CA THR A 60 -2.18 -0.21 9.92
C THR A 60 -3.22 0.87 10.26
N ALA A 61 -3.48 1.13 11.54
CA ALA A 61 -4.52 2.04 12.02
C ALA A 61 -4.36 3.49 11.53
N GLY A 62 -3.13 3.97 11.31
CA GLY A 62 -2.84 5.32 10.83
C GLY A 62 -3.04 5.55 9.33
N LEU A 63 -3.44 4.52 8.57
CA LEU A 63 -3.69 4.63 7.13
C LEU A 63 -5.16 5.01 6.91
N ASN A 64 -5.42 6.31 6.78
CA ASN A 64 -6.72 6.84 6.35
C ASN A 64 -6.73 7.04 4.83
#